data_AF-A0A944KBH6-F1
#
_entry.id   AF-A0A944KBH6-F1
#
_cell.length_a   1.000
_cell.length_b   1.000
_cell.length_c   1.000
_cell.angle_alpha   90.00
_cell.angle_beta   90.00
_cell.angle_gamma   90.00
#
_symmetry.space_group_name_H-M   'P 1'
#
loop_
_entity.id
_entity.type
_entity.pdbx_description
1 polymer ?
#
loop_
_entity_poly.entity_id
_entity_poly.type
_entity_poly.pdbx_seq_one_letter_code
_entity_poly.pdbx_strand_id
1 'polypeptide(L)'
;MSSGFQIDIQDAEKALRKLTDAPERMQQARDRLKKVGPKTLGTEGLDQACDTFQSEWGDGIKQIEKASQDIKDRLGATIDAYKAGDKANAEGFGAK
;
A
#
# COMPACT_ATOMS: atom_id res chain seq x y z
N MET A 1 -12.53 -17.48 17.27
CA MET A 1 -12.13 -16.06 17.12
C MET A 1 -13.12 -15.09 17.77
N SER A 2 -12.64 -14.08 18.52
CA SER A 2 -13.45 -12.99 19.09
C SER A 2 -13.92 -12.01 18.01
N SER A 3 -15.15 -11.49 18.12
CA SER A 3 -15.74 -10.53 17.17
C SER A 3 -14.89 -9.28 16.95
N GLY A 4 -14.20 -8.78 18.00
CA GLY A 4 -13.32 -7.61 17.88
C GLY A 4 -12.13 -7.84 16.95
N PHE A 5 -11.48 -9.00 17.06
CA PHE A 5 -10.34 -9.35 16.21
C PHE A 5 -10.73 -9.48 14.73
N GLN A 6 -11.96 -9.94 14.45
CA GLN A 6 -12.46 -10.04 13.09
C GLN A 6 -12.71 -8.66 12.46
N ILE A 7 -13.16 -7.68 13.26
CA ILE A 7 -13.31 -6.28 12.82
C ILE A 7 -11.93 -5.66 12.55
N ASP A 8 -10.97 -5.86 13.45
CA ASP A 8 -9.62 -5.33 13.30
C ASP A 8 -8.93 -5.84 12.03
N ILE A 9 -9.13 -7.12 11.69
CA ILE A 9 -8.65 -7.71 10.44
C ILE A 9 -9.31 -7.02 9.23
N GLN A 10 -10.63 -6.87 9.23
CA GLN A 10 -11.35 -6.24 8.12
C GLN A 10 -10.93 -4.78 7.90
N ASP A 11 -10.70 -4.04 8.98
CA ASP A 11 -10.27 -2.65 8.88
C ASP A 11 -8.81 -2.53 8.43
N ALA A 12 -7.94 -3.44 8.88
CA ALA A 12 -6.58 -3.55 8.37
C ALA A 12 -6.56 -3.89 6.87
N GLU A 13 -7.38 -4.84 6.40
CA GLU A 13 -7.52 -5.17 4.98
C GLU A 13 -8.03 -4.00 4.15
N LYS A 14 -8.98 -3.21 4.66
CA LYS A 14 -9.46 -1.99 3.97
C LYS A 14 -8.37 -0.92 3.88
N ALA A 15 -7.64 -0.68 4.98
CA ALA A 15 -6.54 0.28 5.00
C ALA A 15 -5.46 -0.13 4.00
N LEU A 16 -5.17 -1.42 3.96
CA LEU A 16 -4.22 -2.02 3.05
C LEU A 16 -4.62 -1.85 1.57
N ARG A 17 -5.89 -2.11 1.22
CA ARG A 17 -6.41 -1.88 -0.15
C ARG A 17 -6.24 -0.42 -0.56
N LYS A 18 -6.61 0.52 0.31
CA LYS A 18 -6.42 1.96 0.03
C LYS A 18 -4.96 2.33 -0.20
N LEU A 19 -4.06 1.71 0.57
CA LEU A 19 -2.61 1.90 0.44
C LEU A 19 -2.05 1.28 -0.84
N THR A 20 -2.61 0.16 -1.32
CA THR A 20 -2.22 -0.45 -2.61
C THR A 20 -2.81 0.28 -3.83
N ASP A 21 -3.97 0.91 -3.69
CA ASP A 21 -4.59 1.72 -4.75
C ASP A 21 -3.97 3.12 -4.87
N ALA A 22 -3.33 3.62 -3.79
CA ALA A 22 -2.73 4.95 -3.75
C ALA A 22 -1.58 5.14 -4.77
N PRO A 23 -0.63 4.19 -4.93
CA PRO A 23 0.40 4.25 -5.96
C PRO A 23 -0.15 4.45 -7.37
N GLU A 24 -1.21 3.72 -7.73
CA GLU A 24 -1.80 3.78 -9.07
C GLU A 24 -2.42 5.16 -9.34
N ARG A 25 -3.16 5.71 -8.37
CA ARG A 25 -3.71 7.07 -8.45
C ARG A 25 -2.61 8.14 -8.52
N MET A 26 -1.52 7.95 -7.77
CA MET A 26 -0.38 8.86 -7.79
C MET A 26 0.42 8.78 -9.09
N GLN A 27 0.59 7.59 -9.68
CA GLN A 27 1.20 7.43 -11.01
C GLN A 27 0.35 8.11 -12.08
N GLN A 28 -0.98 7.93 -12.06
CA GLN A 28 -1.87 8.63 -12.99
C GLN A 28 -1.77 10.16 -12.85
N ALA A 29 -1.69 10.68 -11.63
CA ALA A 29 -1.50 12.12 -11.40
C ALA A 29 -0.14 12.60 -11.94
N ARG A 30 0.93 11.82 -11.74
CA ARG A 30 2.26 12.08 -12.29
C ARG A 30 2.26 12.11 -13.82
N ASP A 31 1.62 11.14 -14.46
CA ASP A 31 1.55 11.06 -15.93
C ASP A 31 0.74 12.21 -16.53
N ARG A 32 -0.32 12.66 -15.83
CA ARG A 32 -1.04 13.89 -16.19
C ARG A 32 -0.12 15.10 -16.06
N LEU A 33 0.65 15.22 -14.98
CA LEU A 33 1.64 16.29 -14.79
C LEU A 33 2.73 16.29 -15.88
N LYS A 34 3.21 15.10 -16.29
CA LYS A 34 4.16 14.94 -17.39
C LYS A 34 3.59 15.43 -18.72
N LYS A 35 2.28 15.24 -18.95
CA LYS A 35 1.56 15.77 -20.13
C LYS A 35 1.46 17.30 -20.14
N VAL A 36 1.48 17.94 -18.97
CA VAL A 36 1.51 19.42 -18.85
C VAL A 36 2.95 19.96 -18.82
N GLY A 37 3.96 19.10 -18.97
CA GLY A 37 5.38 19.41 -18.87
C GLY A 37 5.97 20.27 -20.02
N PRO A 38 7.30 20.47 -19.99
CA PRO A 38 8.04 21.71 -20.23
C PRO A 38 7.88 22.42 -21.60
N LYS A 39 7.35 21.72 -22.61
CA LYS A 39 7.20 22.27 -23.96
C LYS A 39 6.26 23.49 -24.05
N THR A 40 5.52 23.79 -22.99
CA THR A 40 4.60 24.93 -22.89
C THR A 40 5.02 26.03 -21.91
N LEU A 41 6.05 25.82 -21.06
CA LEU A 41 6.40 26.77 -19.97
C LEU A 41 7.66 27.60 -20.24
N GLY A 42 8.57 27.11 -21.11
CA GLY A 42 9.58 27.95 -21.78
C GLY A 42 10.71 28.52 -20.93
N THR A 43 10.99 27.97 -19.74
CA THR A 43 12.10 28.43 -18.87
C THR A 43 12.89 27.25 -18.29
N GLU A 44 14.20 27.20 -18.55
CA GLU A 44 15.08 26.06 -18.19
C GLU A 44 15.03 25.68 -16.70
N GLY A 45 14.91 26.66 -15.80
CA GLY A 45 14.82 26.39 -14.36
C GLY A 45 13.50 25.74 -13.93
N LEU A 46 12.39 26.05 -14.62
CA LEU A 46 11.09 25.45 -14.34
C LEU A 46 11.03 24.01 -14.87
N ASP A 47 11.66 23.79 -16.03
CA ASP A 47 11.77 22.47 -16.65
C ASP A 47 12.59 21.50 -15.77
N GLN A 48 13.72 21.97 -15.23
CA GLN A 48 14.58 21.18 -14.33
C GLN A 48 13.91 20.89 -12.97
N ALA A 49 13.13 21.85 -12.44
CA ALA A 49 12.35 21.65 -11.23
C ALA A 49 11.22 20.63 -11.46
N CYS A 50 10.55 20.68 -12.61
CA CYS A 50 9.56 19.69 -13.00
C CYS A 50 10.17 18.30 -13.15
N ASP A 51 11.33 18.15 -13.79
CA ASP A 51 12.00 16.85 -13.94
C ASP A 51 12.45 16.26 -12.59
N THR A 52 13.02 17.09 -11.71
CA THR A 52 13.39 16.68 -10.35
C THR A 52 12.16 16.23 -9.56
N PHE A 53 11.09 17.03 -9.58
CA PHE A 53 9.83 16.68 -8.94
C PHE A 53 9.26 15.37 -9.48
N GLN A 54 9.29 15.16 -10.79
CA GLN A 54 8.81 13.92 -11.42
C GLN A 54 9.62 12.70 -11.00
N SER A 55 10.94 12.83 -10.85
CA SER A 55 11.84 11.76 -10.43
C SER A 55 11.65 11.42 -8.95
N GLU A 56 11.78 12.40 -8.06
CA GLU A 56 11.65 12.20 -6.61
C GLU A 56 10.25 11.70 -6.23
N TRP A 57 9.21 12.25 -6.86
CA TRP A 57 7.84 11.79 -6.64
C TRP A 57 7.62 10.36 -7.17
N GLY A 58 8.26 10.00 -8.29
CA GLY A 58 8.26 8.64 -8.80
C GLY A 58 8.87 7.62 -7.84
N ASP A 59 9.98 7.97 -7.21
CA ASP A 59 10.63 7.08 -6.22
C ASP A 59 9.89 7.04 -4.89
N GLY A 60 9.31 8.16 -4.44
CA GLY A 60 8.42 8.21 -3.28
C GLY A 60 7.20 7.29 -3.45
N ILE A 61 6.57 7.28 -4.63
CA ILE A 61 5.45 6.37 -4.93
C ILE A 61 5.87 4.90 -4.81
N LYS A 62 7.03 4.52 -5.38
CA LYS A 62 7.54 3.13 -5.28
C LYS A 62 7.82 2.74 -3.84
N GLN A 63 8.34 3.65 -3.01
CA GLN A 63 8.57 3.39 -1.59
C GLN A 63 7.26 3.16 -0.84
N ILE A 64 6.23 3.96 -1.12
CA ILE A 64 4.89 3.79 -0.55
C ILE A 64 4.29 2.45 -0.97
N GLU A 65 4.42 2.07 -2.24
CA GLU A 65 3.96 0.77 -2.76
C GLU A 65 4.64 -0.38 -2.04
N LYS A 66 5.98 -0.33 -1.91
CA LYS A 66 6.75 -1.34 -1.20
C LYS A 66 6.35 -1.47 0.27
N ALA A 67 6.24 -0.34 0.99
CA ALA A 67 5.84 -0.35 2.38
C ALA A 67 4.41 -0.92 2.56
N SER A 68 3.51 -0.60 1.63
CA SER A 68 2.14 -1.12 1.62
C SER A 68 2.12 -2.64 1.41
N GLN A 69 2.96 -3.15 0.51
CA GLN A 69 3.10 -4.58 0.27
C GLN A 69 3.74 -5.31 1.47
N ASP A 70 4.76 -4.74 2.10
CA ASP A 70 5.37 -5.31 3.31
C ASP A 70 4.36 -5.41 4.47
N ILE A 71 3.53 -4.37 4.65
CA ILE A 71 2.45 -4.38 5.64
C ILE A 71 1.45 -5.49 5.32
N LYS A 72 1.08 -5.67 4.04
CA LYS A 72 0.15 -6.71 3.57
C LYS A 72 0.64 -8.08 3.95
N ASP A 73 1.89 -8.37 3.62
CA ASP A 73 2.46 -9.70 3.79
C ASP A 73 2.57 -10.06 5.27
N ARG A 74 2.97 -9.09 6.12
CA ARG A 74 3.03 -9.29 7.57
C ARG A 74 1.65 -9.46 8.21
N LEU A 75 0.65 -8.72 7.75
CA LEU A 75 -0.73 -8.86 8.23
C LEU A 75 -1.32 -10.20 7.82
N GLY A 76 -1.10 -10.62 6.57
CA GLY A 76 -1.49 -11.94 6.08
C GLY A 76 -0.89 -13.06 6.91
N ALA A 77 0.43 -13.01 7.14
CA ALA A 77 1.12 -13.99 7.99
C ALA A 77 0.57 -14.01 9.44
N THR A 78 0.23 -12.86 9.99
CA THR A 78 -0.36 -12.76 11.34
C THR A 78 -1.75 -13.42 11.37
N ILE A 79 -2.61 -13.13 10.39
CA ILE A 79 -3.94 -13.74 10.27
C ILE A 79 -3.82 -15.26 10.13
N ASP A 80 -2.91 -15.74 9.29
CA ASP A 80 -2.70 -17.17 9.07
C ASP A 80 -2.19 -17.87 10.33
N ALA A 81 -1.26 -17.25 11.06
CA ALA A 81 -0.78 -17.75 12.35
C ALA A 81 -1.92 -17.85 13.38
N TYR A 82 -2.81 -16.85 13.44
CA TYR A 82 -3.97 -16.87 14.32
C TYR A 82 -4.97 -17.96 13.93
N LYS A 83 -5.29 -18.12 12.64
CA LYS A 83 -6.17 -19.20 12.15
C LYS A 83 -5.59 -20.58 12.45
N ALA A 84 -4.29 -20.76 12.25
CA ALA A 84 -3.60 -22.00 12.58
C ALA A 84 -3.64 -22.29 14.09
N GLY A 85 -3.44 -21.26 14.92
CA GLY A 85 -3.57 -21.34 16.37
C GLY A 85 -4.99 -21.71 16.83
N ASP A 86 -6.02 -21.06 16.28
CA ASP A 86 -7.43 -21.35 16.61
C ASP A 86 -7.80 -22.79 16.20
N LYS A 87 -7.30 -23.25 15.04
CA LYS A 87 -7.48 -24.64 14.58
C LYS A 87 -6.80 -25.65 15.52
N ALA A 88 -5.53 -25.41 15.88
CA ALA A 88 -4.80 -26.27 16.81
C ALA A 88 -5.45 -26.32 18.20
N ASN A 89 -5.98 -25.19 18.67
CA ASN A 89 -6.75 -25.13 19.91
C ASN A 89 -8.05 -25.94 19.79
N ALA A 90 -8.81 -25.78 18.71
CA ALA A 90 -10.04 -26.53 18.49
C ALA A 90 -9.80 -28.06 18.42
N GLU A 91 -8.71 -28.49 17.78
CA GLU A 91 -8.32 -29.90 17.72
C GLU A 91 -7.85 -30.43 19.09
N GLY A 92 -7.10 -29.64 19.85
CA GLY A 92 -6.61 -30.01 21.19
C GLY A 92 -7.71 -30.04 22.27
N PHE A 93 -8.71 -29.17 22.18
CA PHE A 93 -9.86 -29.15 23.08
C PHE A 93 -11.02 -30.07 22.64
N GLY A 94 -11.09 -30.43 21.35
CA GLY A 94 -12.03 -31.43 20.82
C GLY A 94 -11.59 -32.89 21.01
N ALA A 95 -10.36 -33.13 21.50
CA ALA A 95 -9.82 -34.45 21.81
C ALA A 95 -10.08 -34.91 23.26
N LYS A 96 -11.11 -34.36 23.93
CA LYS A 96 -11.64 -34.87 25.19
C LYS A 96 -13.08 -35.33 25.03
#